data_AF-A0A1I1HVA2-F1
#
_entry.id   AF-A0A1I1HVA2-F1
#
_cell.length_a   1.000
_cell.length_b   1.000
_cell.length_c   1.000
_cell.angle_alpha   90.00
_cell.angle_beta   90.00
_cell.angle_gamma   90.00
#
_symmetry.space_group_name_H-M   'P 1'
#
loop_
_entity.id
_entity.type
_entity.pdbx_description
1 polymer ?
#
loop_
_entity_poly.entity_id
_entity_poly.type
_entity_poly.pdbx_seq_one_letter_code
_entity_poly.pdbx_strand_id
1 'polypeptide(L)' 'MAKIIPLNDPENPFDAGPAWHRSFPPQSVAGNQWMLSVLDDLISFSQDKNLCEVANELRVTRDRIAPRLPAE' A
#
# COMPACT_ATOMS: atom_id res chain seq x y z
N MET A 1 -0.13 22.43 -20.34
CA MET A 1 -1.42 21.75 -20.55
C MET A 1 -1.21 20.29 -20.18
N ALA A 2 -1.78 19.80 -19.08
CA ALA A 2 -1.59 18.41 -18.66
C ALA A 2 -2.44 17.49 -19.53
N LYS A 3 -1.81 16.54 -20.21
CA LYS A 3 -2.47 15.57 -21.11
C LYS A 3 -3.11 14.49 -20.25
N ILE A 4 -4.44 14.41 -20.25
CA ILE A 4 -5.18 13.33 -19.57
C ILE A 4 -5.05 12.09 -20.47
N ILE A 5 -4.34 11.07 -20.00
CA ILE A 5 -4.19 9.79 -20.70
C ILE A 5 -5.35 8.88 -20.23
N PRO A 6 -6.15 8.32 -21.16
CA PRO A 6 -7.18 7.36 -20.81
C PRO A 6 -6.56 6.07 -20.26
N LEU A 7 -7.14 5.54 -19.18
CA LEU A 7 -6.67 4.34 -18.46
C LEU A 7 -6.70 3.02 -19.28
N ASN A 8 -7.09 3.07 -20.55
CA ASN A 8 -7.28 1.91 -21.43
C ASN A 8 -6.42 2.00 -22.71
N ASP A 9 -5.37 2.81 -22.70
CA ASP A 9 -4.45 2.93 -23.83
C ASP A 9 -3.40 1.80 -23.78
N PRO A 10 -3.39 0.84 -24.72
CA PRO A 10 -2.42 -0.27 -24.73
C PRO A 10 -0.98 0.16 -25.01
N GLU A 11 -0.74 1.40 -25.43
CA GLU A 11 0.59 1.99 -25.57
C GLU A 11 1.00 2.82 -24.34
N ASN A 12 0.26 2.71 -23.24
CA ASN A 12 0.54 3.45 -22.02
C ASN A 12 1.90 3.02 -21.44
N PRO A 13 2.90 3.93 -21.37
CA PRO A 13 4.22 3.59 -20.81
C PRO A 13 4.18 3.27 -19.31
N PHE A 14 3.04 3.50 -18.64
CA PHE A 14 2.82 3.06 -17.25
C PHE A 14 2.50 1.56 -17.11
N ASP A 15 2.18 0.85 -18.20
CA ASP A 15 1.91 -0.60 -18.19
C ASP A 15 3.19 -1.46 -18.26
N ALA A 16 4.36 -0.85 -18.50
CA ALA A 16 5.65 -1.56 -18.58
C ALA A 16 6.47 -1.53 -17.27
N GLY A 17 5.91 -0.98 -16.19
CA GLY A 17 6.54 -0.97 -14.85
C GLY A 17 5.98 -2.08 -13.96
N PRO A 18 6.68 -2.48 -12.87
CA PRO A 18 6.12 -3.43 -11.92
C PRO A 18 4.78 -2.88 -11.44
N ALA A 19 3.72 -3.63 -11.76
CA ALA A 19 2.34 -3.29 -11.50
C ALA A 19 2.10 -3.04 -10.00
N TRP A 20 2.18 -1.78 -9.56
CA TRP A 20 1.56 -1.32 -8.32
C TRP A 20 0.03 -1.24 -8.53
N HIS A 21 -0.60 -2.28 -9.08
CA HIS A 21 -2.04 -2.33 -9.26
C HIS A 21 -2.70 -2.73 -7.95
N ARG A 22 -3.39 -1.77 -7.33
CA ARG A 22 -4.23 -1.88 -6.13
C ARG A 22 -5.43 -2.84 -6.25
N SER A 23 -5.48 -3.67 -7.29
CA SER A 23 -6.70 -4.41 -7.69
C SER A 23 -6.69 -5.89 -7.31
N PHE A 24 -5.57 -6.43 -6.82
CA PHE A 24 -5.49 -7.82 -6.38
C PHE A 24 -4.65 -7.90 -5.10
N PRO A 25 -5.25 -7.96 -3.90
CA PRO A 25 -4.55 -8.59 -2.79
C PRO A 25 -4.26 -10.04 -3.24
N PRO A 26 -3.01 -10.51 -3.21
CA PRO A 26 -2.66 -11.85 -3.67
C PRO A 26 -3.53 -12.89 -2.95
N GLN A 27 -4.26 -13.69 -3.74
CA GLN A 27 -5.41 -14.51 -3.30
C GLN A 27 -5.07 -15.71 -2.40
N SER A 28 -3.79 -15.94 -2.10
CA SER A 28 -3.37 -16.97 -1.17
C SER A 28 -2.19 -16.45 -0.37
N VAL A 29 -2.30 -16.41 0.94
CA VAL A 29 -1.15 -16.33 1.85
C VAL A 29 -0.38 -15.00 1.87
N ALA A 30 -0.85 -13.98 1.15
CA ALA A 30 -0.08 -12.75 0.96
C ALA A 30 -0.88 -11.45 1.11
N GLY A 31 -2.21 -11.48 1.15
CA GLY A 31 -3.01 -10.25 1.32
C GLY A 31 -2.84 -9.62 2.71
N ASN A 32 -2.87 -10.44 3.76
CA ASN A 32 -2.71 -9.99 5.15
C ASN A 32 -1.30 -9.47 5.41
N GLN A 33 -0.29 -10.23 4.99
CA GLN A 33 1.12 -9.83 5.12
C GLN A 33 1.43 -8.59 4.28
N TRP A 34 0.88 -8.50 3.06
CA TRP A 34 1.01 -7.30 2.23
C TRP A 34 0.43 -6.06 2.91
N MET A 35 -0.77 -6.17 3.48
CA MET A 35 -1.40 -5.05 4.18
C MET A 35 -0.56 -4.59 5.39
N LEU A 36 -0.02 -5.53 6.17
CA LEU A 36 0.86 -5.20 7.29
C LEU A 36 2.16 -4.52 6.82
N SER A 37 2.76 -5.02 5.74
CA SER A 37 3.94 -4.40 5.12
C SER A 37 3.67 -2.98 4.65
N VAL A 38 2.54 -2.73 4.00
CA VAL A 38 2.15 -1.39 3.55
C VAL A 38 1.96 -0.44 4.74
N LEU A 39 1.40 -0.92 5.86
CA LEU A 39 1.29 -0.11 7.08
C LEU A 39 2.68 0.23 7.64
N ASP A 40 3.62 -0.72 7.64
CA ASP A 40 4.99 -0.50 8.08
C ASP A 40 5.74 0.52 7.19
N ASP A 41 5.52 0.47 5.87
CA ASP A 41 6.07 1.44 4.91
C ASP A 41 5.51 2.85 5.15
N LEU A 42 4.19 2.98 5.37
CA LEU A 42 3.54 4.26 5.64
C LEU A 42 3.99 4.87 6.98
N ILE A 43 4.22 4.04 8.00
CA ILE A 43 4.78 4.49 9.29
C ILE A 43 6.18 5.06 9.06
N SER A 44 7.03 4.32 8.35
CA SER A 44 8.42 4.72 8.06
C SER A 44 8.45 6.03 7.27
N PHE A 45 7.65 6.13 6.20
CA PHE A 45 7.50 7.36 5.42
C PHE A 45 7.04 8.54 6.28
N SER A 46 6.05 8.34 7.15
CA SER A 46 5.52 9.41 8.00
C SER A 46 6.57 9.90 9.01
N GLN A 47 7.39 8.99 9.56
CA GLN A 47 8.51 9.34 10.43
C GLN A 47 9.59 10.14 9.68
N ASP A 48 9.97 9.70 8.47
CA ASP A 48 10.95 10.40 7.62
C ASP A 48 10.48 11.82 7.24
N LYS A 49 9.17 12.06 7.21
CA LYS A 49 8.56 13.36 6.93
C LYS A 49 8.24 14.19 8.18
N ASN A 50 8.64 13.76 9.37
CA ASN A 50 8.29 14.40 10.65
C ASN A 50 6.77 14.54 10.88
N LEU A 51 5.96 13.63 10.33
CA LEU A 51 4.51 13.55 10.54
C LEU A 51 4.22 12.64 11.74
N CYS A 52 4.68 13.03 12.93
CA CYS A 52 4.69 12.18 14.13
C CYS A 52 3.30 11.67 14.54
N GLU A 53 2.27 12.52 14.46
CA GLU A 53 0.89 12.14 14.80
C GLU A 53 0.37 11.04 13.87
N VAL A 54 0.56 11.21 12.56
CA VAL A 54 0.17 10.23 11.53
C VAL A 54 0.89 8.90 11.73
N ALA A 55 2.21 8.94 11.95
CA ALA A 55 3.00 7.74 12.22
C ALA A 55 2.49 6.97 13.45
N ASN A 56 2.04 7.70 14.48
CA ASN A 56 1.52 7.10 15.70
C ASN A 56 0.14 6.45 15.49
N GLU A 57 -0.77 7.14 14.78
CA GLU A 57 -2.08 6.59 14.43
C GLU A 57 -1.99 5.32 13.57
N LEU A 58 -1.08 5.33 12.59
CA LEU A 58 -0.81 4.16 11.75
C LEU A 58 -0.27 2.98 12.56
N ARG A 59 0.66 3.24 13.51
CA ARG A 59 1.19 2.20 14.40
C ARG A 59 0.09 1.59 15.29
N VAL A 60 -0.73 2.43 15.92
CA VAL A 60 -1.88 1.98 16.71
C VAL A 60 -2.85 1.14 15.86
N THR A 61 -3.09 1.56 14.63
CA THR A 61 -3.98 0.85 13.70
C THR A 61 -3.41 -0.51 13.32
N ARG A 62 -2.12 -0.57 12.95
CA ARG A 62 -1.40 -1.81 12.66
C ARG A 62 -1.47 -2.79 13.83
N ASP A 63 -1.17 -2.33 15.05
CA ASP A 63 -1.18 -3.18 16.25
C ASP A 63 -2.58 -3.68 16.60
N ARG A 64 -3.63 -2.93 16.26
CA ARG A 64 -5.02 -3.36 16.41
C ARG A 64 -5.45 -4.38 15.37
N ILE A 65 -4.96 -4.27 14.14
CA ILE A 65 -5.40 -5.13 13.02
C ILE A 65 -4.61 -6.44 12.99
N ALA A 66 -3.28 -6.40 13.18
CA ALA A 66 -2.40 -7.57 13.10
C ALA A 66 -2.91 -8.82 13.85
N PRO A 67 -3.35 -8.76 15.13
CA PRO A 67 -3.81 -9.94 15.85
C PRO A 67 -5.17 -10.48 15.37
N ARG A 68 -5.90 -9.72 14.55
CA ARG A 68 -7.22 -10.10 14.00
C ARG A 68 -7.10 -10.75 12.62
N LEU A 69 -5.92 -10.67 12.00
CA LEU A 69 -5.68 -11.33 10.74
C LEU A 69 -5.35 -12.81 11.00
N PRO A 70 -5.95 -13.74 10.24
CA PRO A 70 -5.58 -15.15 10.36
C PRO A 70 -4.07 -15.29 10.07
N ALA A 71 -3.37 -16.01 10.97
CA ALA A 71 -2.05 -16.53 10.69
C ALA A 71 -2.22 -17.61 9.62
N GLU A 72 -1.57 -17.42 8.49
CA GLU A 72 -1.61 -18.36 7.37
C GLU A 72 -0.62 -19.49 7.55
#